data_AF-A0A839P8N9-F1
#
_entry.id   AF-A0A839P8N9-F1
#
_cell.length_a   1.000
_cell.length_b   1.000
_cell.length_c   1.000
_cell.angle_alpha   90.00
_cell.angle_beta   90.00
_cell.angle_gamma   90.00
#
_symmetry.space_group_name_H-M   'P 1'
#
loop_
_entity.id
_entity.type
_entity.pdbx_description
1 polymer ?
#
loop_
_entity_poly.entity_id
_entity_poly.type
_entity_poly.pdbx_seq_one_letter_code
_entity_poly.pdbx_strand_id
1 'polypeptide(L)' 'MSDRRELYRSPNGDCWFLGREPTNGRAFVIHQPNGPSGGQRSHIELGAFLANGSGNPEQQALLRLIGTLVEIPPYADRT' A
#
# COMPACT_ATOMS: atom_id res chain seq x y z
N MET A 1 -1.10 -18.86 -2.96
CA MET A 1 -0.51 -17.49 -2.93
C MET A 1 -1.52 -16.61 -2.20
N SER A 2 -1.12 -15.73 -1.28
CA SER A 2 -2.08 -14.90 -0.55
C SER A 2 -2.66 -13.84 -1.48
N ASP A 3 -3.98 -13.62 -1.44
CA ASP A 3 -4.71 -12.67 -2.32
C ASP A 3 -4.43 -11.19 -2.00
N ARG A 4 -3.40 -10.94 -1.17
CA ARG A 4 -2.95 -9.61 -0.73
C ARG A 4 -1.48 -9.62 -0.35
N ARG A 5 -0.83 -8.46 -0.50
CA ARG A 5 0.57 -8.21 -0.09
C ARG A 5 0.62 -7.15 0.99
N GLU A 6 1.33 -7.39 2.09
CA GLU A 6 1.53 -6.35 3.12
C GLU A 6 2.39 -5.21 2.55
N LEU A 7 1.94 -3.97 2.79
CA LEU A 7 2.61 -2.73 2.40
C LEU A 7 3.35 -2.12 3.58
N TYR A 8 2.64 -1.97 4.69
CA TYR A 8 3.11 -1.22 5.85
C TYR A 8 2.36 -1.66 7.11
N ARG A 9 3.08 -1.70 8.23
CA ARG A 9 2.53 -1.83 9.57
C ARG A 9 2.92 -0.61 10.37
N SER A 10 1.94 0.13 10.85
CA SER A 10 2.19 1.28 11.72
C SER A 10 2.70 0.82 13.09
N PRO A 11 3.43 1.69 13.82
CA PRO A 11 3.84 1.40 15.21
C PRO A 11 2.66 1.08 16.13
N ASN A 12 1.49 1.65 15.85
CA ASN A 12 0.27 1.40 16.61
C ASN A 12 -0.39 0.05 16.25
N GLY A 13 0.12 -0.67 15.24
CA GLY A 13 -0.36 -2.01 14.88
C GLY A 13 -1.35 -2.06 13.73
N ASP A 14 -1.75 -0.92 13.16
CA ASP A 14 -2.55 -0.90 11.93
C ASP A 14 -1.74 -1.48 10.78
N CYS A 15 -2.35 -2.39 10.02
CA CYS A 15 -1.75 -3.07 8.89
C CYS A 15 -2.40 -2.62 7.59
N TRP A 16 -1.57 -2.40 6.59
CA TRP A 16 -1.98 -1.96 5.25
C TRP A 16 -1.55 -3.00 4.23
N PHE A 17 -2.46 -3.36 3.33
CA PHE A 17 -2.19 -4.36 2.29
C PHE A 17 -2.61 -3.84 0.92
N LEU A 18 -1.92 -4.31 -0.12
CA LEU A 18 -2.35 -4.22 -1.50
C LEU A 18 -3.15 -5.48 -1.85
N GLY A 19 -4.42 -5.31 -2.21
CA GLY A 19 -5.29 -6.36 -2.73
C GLY A 19 -5.42 -6.29 -4.25
N ARG A 20 -5.84 -7.40 -4.84
CA ARG A 20 -6.21 -7.48 -6.26
C ARG A 20 -7.60 -8.09 -6.39
N GLU A 21 -8.49 -7.37 -7.06
CA GLU A 21 -9.85 -7.82 -7.31
C GLU A 21 -9.83 -9.04 -8.25
N PRO A 22 -10.39 -10.20 -7.86
CA PRO A 22 -10.32 -11.41 -8.68
C PRO A 22 -11.03 -11.28 -10.03
N THR A 23 -12.10 -10.49 -10.10
CA THR A 23 -12.95 -10.41 -11.28
C THR A 23 -12.36 -9.58 -12.43
N ASN A 24 -11.72 -8.45 -12.12
CA ASN A 24 -11.22 -7.51 -13.12
C ASN A 24 -9.73 -7.16 -12.96
N GLY A 25 -9.07 -7.69 -11.93
CA GLY A 25 -7.65 -7.47 -11.66
C GLY A 25 -7.31 -6.09 -11.12
N ARG A 26 -8.30 -5.24 -10.80
CA ARG A 26 -8.05 -3.90 -10.24
C ARG A 26 -7.38 -4.00 -8.87
N ALA A 27 -6.42 -3.13 -8.63
CA ALA A 27 -5.75 -3.02 -7.35
C ALA A 27 -6.52 -2.09 -6.40
N PHE A 28 -6.55 -2.46 -5.13
CA PHE A 28 -7.15 -1.65 -4.06
C PHE A 28 -6.33 -1.80 -2.77
N VAL A 29 -6.52 -0.89 -1.83
CA VAL A 29 -5.83 -0.90 -0.54
C VAL A 29 -6.75 -1.44 0.54
N ILE A 30 -6.22 -2.30 1.41
CA ILE A 30 -6.92 -2.82 2.58
C ILE A 30 -6.29 -2.20 3.81
N HIS A 31 -7.07 -1.44 4.58
CA HIS A 31 -6.70 -1.03 5.92
C HIS A 31 -7.28 -2.02 6.92
N GLN A 32 -6.41 -2.57 7.76
CA GLN A 32 -6.77 -3.44 8.87
C GLN A 32 -6.31 -2.78 10.17
N PRO A 33 -7.22 -2.11 10.89
CA PRO A 33 -6.91 -1.49 12.18
C PRO A 33 -6.38 -2.51 13.20
N ASN A 34 -5.59 -2.04 14.17
CA ASN A 34 -5.28 -2.86 15.33
C ASN A 34 -6.58 -3.23 16.08
N GLY A 35 -6.63 -4.45 16.65
CA GLY A 35 -7.80 -4.94 17.39
C GLY A 35 -8.30 -4.02 18.52
N PRO A 36 -7.41 -3.38 19.30
CA PRO A 36 -7.80 -2.45 20.35
C PRO A 36 -8.52 -1.18 19.89
N SER A 37 -8.29 -0.72 18.66
CA SER A 37 -8.88 0.54 18.14
C SER A 37 -10.33 0.38 17.69
N GLY A 38 -10.89 -0.85 17.73
CA GLY A 38 -12.28 -1.12 17.35
C GLY A 38 -12.63 -0.81 15.89
N GLY A 39 -11.63 -0.45 15.07
CA GLY A 39 -11.83 -0.08 13.68
C GLY A 39 -12.16 -1.29 12.82
N GLN A 40 -13.04 -1.09 11.83
CA GLN A 40 -13.35 -2.12 10.85
C GLN A 40 -12.33 -2.15 9.72
N ARG A 41 -12.12 -3.33 9.15
CA ARG A 41 -11.38 -3.47 7.90
C ARG A 41 -12.09 -2.66 6.83
N SER A 42 -11.34 -1.84 6.09
CA SER A 42 -11.87 -1.07 4.96
C SER A 42 -11.11 -1.37 3.67
N HIS A 43 -11.83 -1.30 2.55
CA HIS A 43 -11.27 -1.38 1.21
C HIS A 43 -11.32 0.02 0.60
N ILE A 44 -10.19 0.47 0.08
CA ILE A 44 -9.99 1.84 -0.39
C ILE A 44 -9.52 1.77 -1.84
N GLU A 45 -10.21 2.48 -2.72
CA GLU A 45 -9.80 2.63 -4.12
C GLU A 45 -8.41 3.25 -4.21
N LEU A 46 -7.55 2.71 -5.09
CA LEU A 46 -6.14 3.09 -5.17
C LEU A 46 -5.95 4.58 -5.46
N GLY A 47 -6.77 5.13 -6.36
CA GLY A 47 -6.76 6.55 -6.69
C GLY A 47 -7.14 7.44 -5.50
N ALA A 48 -8.19 7.06 -4.77
CA ALA A 48 -8.63 7.78 -3.57
C ALA A 48 -7.58 7.72 -2.46
N PHE A 49 -6.94 6.55 -2.29
CA PHE A 49 -5.87 6.36 -1.32
C PHE A 49 -4.67 7.28 -1.58
N LEU A 50 -4.29 7.49 -2.85
CA LEU A 50 -3.16 8.35 -3.23
C LEU A 50 -3.53 9.84 -3.31
N ALA A 51 -4.80 10.18 -3.60
CA ALA A 51 -5.23 11.55 -3.87
C ALA A 51 -5.08 12.52 -2.67
N ASN A 52 -5.08 12.01 -1.43
CA ASN A 52 -4.98 12.87 -0.24
C ASN A 52 -3.61 13.58 -0.13
N GLY A 53 -2.59 13.16 -0.89
CA GLY A 53 -1.31 13.87 -1.00
C GLY A 53 -0.54 14.05 0.32
N SER A 54 -0.96 13.38 1.38
CA SER A 54 -0.49 13.59 2.75
C SER A 54 0.91 13.02 2.99
N GLY A 55 1.43 12.23 2.05
CA GLY A 55 2.77 11.66 2.14
C GLY A 55 2.88 10.63 3.27
N ASN A 56 1.77 10.00 3.66
CA ASN A 56 1.73 9.10 4.79
C ASN A 56 2.63 7.87 4.56
N PRO A 57 3.18 7.26 5.63
CA PRO A 57 4.07 6.11 5.51
C PRO A 57 3.50 4.95 4.66
N GLU A 58 2.21 4.66 4.75
CA GLU A 58 1.52 3.63 3.97
C GLU A 58 1.44 3.98 2.47
N GLN A 59 1.24 5.26 2.12
CA GLN A 59 1.26 5.73 0.74
C GLN A 59 2.68 5.64 0.17
N GLN A 60 3.68 6.06 0.96
CA GLN A 60 5.09 5.95 0.58
C GLN A 60 5.53 4.49 0.39
N ALA A 61 5.01 3.57 1.21
CA ALA A 61 5.27 2.15 1.03
C ALA A 61 4.69 1.60 -0.28
N LEU A 62 3.47 2.02 -0.65
CA LEU A 62 2.88 1.67 -1.94
C LEU A 62 3.69 2.24 -3.12
N LEU A 63 4.11 3.50 -3.04
CA LEU A 63 4.92 4.13 -4.10
C LEU A 63 6.28 3.43 -4.25
N ARG A 64 6.94 3.07 -3.14
CA ARG A 64 8.18 2.27 -3.17
C ARG A 64 7.95 0.90 -3.79
N LEU A 65 6.83 0.25 -3.48
CA LEU A 65 6.46 -1.02 -4.09
C LEU A 65 6.29 -0.89 -5.60
N ILE A 66 5.60 0.13 -6.08
CA ILE A 66 5.46 0.39 -7.52
C ILE A 66 6.83 0.64 -8.15
N GLY A 67 7.71 1.34 -7.45
CA GLY A 67 9.10 1.55 -7.88
C GLY A 67 9.89 0.26 -8.09
N THR A 68 9.54 -0.85 -7.44
CA THR A 68 10.22 -2.14 -7.68
C THR A 68 9.82 -2.80 -9.00
N LEU A 69 8.84 -2.25 -9.72
CA LEU A 69 8.40 -2.76 -11.04
C LEU A 69 9.26 -2.20 -12.18
N VAL A 70 10.12 -1.24 -11.90
CA VAL A 70 11.04 -0.64 -12.86
C VAL A 70 12.48 -0.92 -12.44
N GLU A 71 13.37 -1.11 -13.41
CA GLU A 71 14.80 -1.22 -13.16
C GLU A 71 15.37 0.14 -12.72
N ILE A 72 16.36 0.12 -11.84
CA ILE A 72 17.08 1.33 -11.43
C ILE A 72 17.93 1.79 -12.61
N PRO A 73 17.72 3.00 -13.16
CA PRO A 73 18.53 3.50 -14.26
C PRO A 73 20.00 3.65 -13.82
N PRO A 74 20.98 3.34 -14.69
CA PRO A 74 22.41 3.37 -14.36
C PRO A 74 22.97 4.79 -14.05
N TYR A 75 22.15 5.84 -14.16
CA TYR A 75 22.58 7.20 -13.83
C TYR A 75 22.57 7.48 -12.31
N ALA A 76 22.04 6.58 -11.48
CA ALA A 76 22.10 6.71 -10.03
C ALA A 76 23.53 6.53 -9.45
N ASP A 77 24.46 5.92 -10.19
CA ASP A 77 25.85 5.69 -9.78
C ASP A 77 26.80 6.89 -10.04
N ARG A 78 26.27 8.05 -10.41
CA ARG A 78 27.05 9.28 -10.62
C ARG A 78 26.81 10.29 -9.51
N THR A 79 27.32 9.99 -8.31
CA THR A 79 27.68 10.99 -7.30
C THR A 79 28.91 10.54 -6.55
#